data_AF-A0A519GZ68-F1
#
_entry.id   AF-A0A519GZ68-F1
#
_cell.length_a   1.000
_cell.length_b   1.000
_cell.length_c   1.000
_cell.angle_alpha   90.00
_cell.angle_beta   90.00
_cell.angle_gamma   90.00
#
_symmetry.space_group_name_H-M   'P 1'
#
loop_
_entity.id
_entity.type
_entity.pdbx_description
1 polymer ?
#
loop_
_entity_poly.entity_id
_entity_poly.type
_entity_poly.pdbx_seq_one_letter_code
_entity_poly.pdbx_strand_id
1 'polypeptide(L)' 'MSTTDTMQSCDVLVIGGGPAGSTAAALLAEQGRNVVLLEKAHHPRFHIGESLLPGNVELFEK' A
#
# COMPACT_ATOMS: atom_id res chain seq x y z
N MET A 1 -25.38 1.89 24.84
CA MET A 1 -23.98 1.84 24.36
C MET A 1 -24.00 2.14 22.87
N SER A 2 -23.70 3.39 22.50
CA SER A 2 -23.64 3.82 21.11
C SER A 2 -22.27 3.42 20.57
N THR A 3 -22.20 2.33 19.81
CA THR A 3 -21.04 2.05 18.96
C THR A 3 -21.08 3.05 17.82
N THR A 4 -20.34 4.14 17.96
CA THR A 4 -20.06 5.07 16.86
C THR A 4 -19.19 4.30 15.87
N ASP A 5 -19.83 3.63 14.90
CA ASP A 5 -19.15 2.98 13.79
C ASP A 5 -18.63 4.11 12.89
N THR A 6 -17.45 4.64 13.19
CA THR A 6 -16.76 5.58 12.31
C THR A 6 -16.31 4.80 11.10
N MET A 7 -17.22 4.67 10.13
CA MET A 7 -16.95 4.12 8.82
C MET A 7 -15.81 4.94 8.20
N GLN A 8 -14.60 4.38 8.22
CA GLN A 8 -13.43 5.05 7.67
C GLN A 8 -13.59 5.11 6.15
N SER A 9 -13.91 6.30 5.64
CA SER A 9 -14.02 6.55 4.21
C SER A 9 -12.63 6.81 3.62
N CYS A 10 -12.34 6.21 2.47
CA CYS A 10 -11.16 6.47 1.65
C CYS A 10 -11.56 6.61 0.19
N ASP A 11 -10.78 7.34 -0.59
CA ASP A 11 -10.95 7.42 -2.05
C ASP A 11 -10.55 6.11 -2.71
N VAL A 12 -9.52 5.46 -2.16
CA VAL A 12 -8.96 4.20 -2.67
C VAL A 12 -8.65 3.24 -1.52
N LEU A 13 -9.15 2.02 -1.64
CA LEU A 13 -8.79 0.89 -0.78
C LEU A 13 -7.89 -0.08 -1.55
N VAL A 14 -6.65 -0.25 -1.08
CA VAL A 14 -5.67 -1.19 -1.64
C VAL A 14 -5.62 -2.44 -0.77
N ILE A 15 -5.82 -3.61 -1.38
CA ILE A 15 -5.76 -4.91 -0.68
C ILE A 15 -4.49 -5.64 -1.08
N GLY A 16 -3.62 -5.89 -0.10
CA GLY A 16 -2.30 -6.49 -0.25
C GLY A 16 -1.18 -5.44 -0.13
N GLY A 17 -0.25 -5.66 0.79
CA GLY A 17 0.91 -4.81 1.08
C GLY A 17 2.22 -5.32 0.49
N GLY A 18 2.16 -6.17 -0.54
CA GLY A 18 3.35 -6.54 -1.32
C GLY A 18 3.79 -5.44 -2.29
N PRO A 19 4.83 -5.68 -3.12
CA PRO A 19 5.43 -4.65 -3.97
C PRO A 19 4.42 -3.86 -4.81
N ALA A 20 3.46 -4.52 -5.44
CA ALA A 20 2.45 -3.84 -6.26
C ALA A 20 1.52 -2.94 -5.43
N GLY A 21 1.03 -3.43 -4.30
CA GLY A 21 0.06 -2.70 -3.48
C GLY A 21 0.70 -1.53 -2.74
N SER A 22 1.90 -1.71 -2.18
CA SER A 22 2.64 -0.61 -1.54
C SER A 22 3.02 0.48 -2.53
N THR A 23 3.44 0.10 -3.74
CA THR A 23 3.73 1.04 -4.84
C THR A 23 2.48 1.83 -5.23
N ALA A 24 1.38 1.15 -5.52
CA ALA A 24 0.14 1.80 -5.92
C ALA A 24 -0.38 2.74 -4.82
N ALA A 25 -0.36 2.31 -3.56
CA ALA A 25 -0.82 3.13 -2.45
C ALA A 25 0.04 4.38 -2.26
N ALA A 26 1.38 4.25 -2.33
CA ALA A 26 2.29 5.38 -2.21
C ALA A 26 2.08 6.41 -3.33
N LEU A 27 2.09 5.96 -4.59
CA LEU A 27 1.92 6.86 -5.74
C LEU A 27 0.55 7.56 -5.76
N LEU A 28 -0.52 6.90 -5.32
CA LEU A 28 -1.84 7.52 -5.22
C LEU A 28 -1.91 8.50 -4.04
N ALA A 29 -1.26 8.20 -2.92
CA ALA A 29 -1.17 9.12 -1.79
C ALA A 29 -0.36 10.38 -2.14
N GLU A 30 0.75 10.25 -2.90
CA GLU A 30 1.52 11.38 -3.45
C GLU A 30 0.67 12.30 -4.35
N GLN A 31 -0.31 11.73 -5.05
CA GLN A 31 -1.29 12.49 -5.84
C GLN A 31 -2.41 13.13 -5.00
N GLY A 32 -2.32 13.08 -3.67
CA GLY A 32 -3.26 13.69 -2.75
C GLY A 32 -4.54 12.89 -2.52
N ARG A 33 -4.58 11.59 -2.86
CA ARG A 33 -5.72 10.72 -2.58
C ARG A 33 -5.70 10.24 -1.13
N ASN A 34 -6.87 10.12 -0.51
CA ASN A 34 -7.01 9.41 0.76
C ASN A 34 -6.99 7.90 0.49
N VAL A 35 -5.86 7.25 0.77
CA VAL A 35 -5.63 5.84 0.48
C VAL A 35 -5.54 5.03 1.77
N VAL A 36 -6.29 3.93 1.84
CA VAL A 36 -6.16 2.91 2.89
C VAL A 36 -5.56 1.66 2.27
N LEU A 37 -4.48 1.13 2.87
CA LEU A 37 -3.87 -0.13 2.48
C LEU A 37 -4.07 -1.18 3.59
N LEU A 38 -4.58 -2.34 3.21
CA LEU A 38 -4.76 -3.48 4.11
C LEU A 38 -3.87 -4.64 3.69
N GLU A 39 -3.13 -5.20 4.64
CA GLU A 39 -2.34 -6.41 4.45
C GLU A 39 -2.69 -7.42 5.54
N LYS A 40 -2.87 -8.69 5.15
CA LYS A 40 -3.22 -9.78 6.06
C LYS A 40 -2.04 -10.19 6.93
N ALA A 41 -0.83 -10.18 6.37
CA ALA A 41 0.38 -10.65 7.02
C ALA A 41 1.13 -9.51 7.73
N HIS A 42 1.74 -9.82 8.86
CA HIS A 42 2.72 -8.91 9.47
C HIS A 42 4.02 -8.94 8.67
N HIS A 43 4.58 -7.75 8.39
CA HIS A 43 5.91 -7.59 7.80
C HIS A 43 6.98 -7.43 8.90
N PRO A 44 8.22 -7.93 8.68
CA PRO A 44 8.68 -8.63 7.49
C PRO A 44 8.15 -10.07 7.41
N ARG A 45 8.01 -10.57 6.18
CA ARG A 45 7.61 -11.95 5.90
C ARG A 45 8.44 -12.51 4.76
N PHE A 46 8.58 -13.82 4.72
CA PHE A 46 9.20 -14.49 3.59
C PHE A 46 8.40 -14.25 2.30
N HIS A 47 9.10 -13.88 1.23
CA HIS A 47 8.52 -13.70 -0.10
C HIS A 47 9.59 -13.87 -1.17
N ILE A 48 9.32 -14.65 -2.20
CA ILE A 48 10.22 -14.82 -3.35
C ILE A 48 10.03 -13.63 -4.29
N GLY A 49 11.15 -13.10 -4.80
CA GLY A 49 11.18 -11.94 -5.69
C GLY A 49 12.42 -11.09 -5.45
N GLU A 50 13.59 -11.72 -5.49
CA GLU A 50 14.85 -11.10 -5.04
C GLU A 50 15.52 -10.24 -6.11
N SER A 51 15.24 -10.51 -7.39
CA SER A 51 15.80 -9.76 -8.50
C SER A 51 14.91 -8.58 -8.88
N LEU A 52 15.46 -7.37 -8.78
CA LEU A 52 14.85 -6.14 -9.30
C LEU A 52 15.47 -5.78 -10.65
N LEU A 53 14.73 -5.05 -11.48
CA LEU A 53 15.22 -4.51 -12.74
C LEU A 53 15.65 -3.05 -12.56
N PRO A 54 16.52 -2.50 -13.42
CA PRO A 54 16.92 -1.09 -13.36
C PRO A 54 15.73 -0.11 -13.37
N GLY A 55 14.64 -0.44 -14.06
CA GLY A 55 13.43 0.38 -14.07
C GLY A 55 12.74 0.51 -12.71
N ASN A 56 13.04 -0.35 -11.74
CA ASN A 56 12.51 -0.25 -10.38
C ASN A 56 13.21 0.85 -9.57
N VAL A 57 14.42 1.28 -9.95
CA VAL A 57 15.20 2.28 -9.19
C VAL A 57 14.45 3.61 -9.11
N GLU A 58 13.81 4.02 -10.20
CA GLU A 58 13.01 5.25 -10.26
C GLU A 58 11.88 5.28 -9.22
N LEU A 59 11.37 4.11 -8.81
CA LEU A 59 10.34 4.03 -7.77
C LEU A 59 10.88 4.36 -6.38
N PHE A 60 12.17 4.16 -6.11
CA PHE A 60 12.79 4.34 -4.80
C PHE A 60 13.53 5.67 -4.64
N GLU A 61 13.81 6.38 -5.74
CA GLU A 61 14.55 7.64 -5.74
C GLU A 61 13.66 8.90 -5.80
N LYS A 62 12.32 8.74 -5.75
CA LYS A 62 11.37 9.85 -5.60
C LYS A 62 11.32 10.35 -4.16
#